data_AF-A0A090ZBV8-F1
#
_entry.id   AF-A0A090ZBV8-F1
#
_cell.length_a   1.000
_cell.length_b   1.000
_cell.length_c   1.000
_cell.angle_alpha   90.00
_cell.angle_beta   90.00
_cell.angle_gamma   90.00
#
_symmetry.space_group_name_H-M   'P 1'
#
loop_
_entity.id
_entity.type
_entity.pdbx_description
1 polymer ?
#
loop_
_entity_poly.entity_id
_entity_poly.type
_entity_poly.pdbx_seq_one_letter_code
_entity_poly.pdbx_strand_id
1 'polypeptide(L)' 'MIRVLASTSVMFLFSGLILLLVDKEIYKVTHMKKEHRCARFFGWAEVALSAAGLLTFLLLHALN' A
#
# COMPACT_ATOMS: atom_id res chain seq x y z
N MET A 1 4.21 -17.08 11.95
CA MET A 1 3.03 -16.38 11.39
C MET A 1 3.13 -14.86 11.55
N ILE A 2 3.43 -14.35 12.76
CA ILE A 2 3.55 -12.91 13.03
C ILE A 2 4.60 -12.20 12.14
N ARG A 3 5.79 -12.81 11.92
CA ARG A 3 6.79 -12.26 10.97
C ARG A 3 6.30 -12.19 9.53
N VAL A 4 5.49 -13.15 9.09
CA VAL A 4 4.95 -13.17 7.72
C VAL A 4 3.98 -12.00 7.53
N LEU A 5 3.15 -11.72 8.53
CA LEU A 5 2.22 -10.58 8.51
C LEU A 5 2.97 -9.24 8.42
N ALA A 6 4.07 -9.08 9.14
CA ALA A 6 4.91 -7.88 9.03
C ALA A 6 5.52 -7.75 7.63
N SER A 7 6.12 -8.82 7.10
CA SER A 7 6.74 -8.81 5.79
C SER A 7 5.74 -8.51 4.66
N THR A 8 4.55 -9.12 4.69
CA THR A 8 3.51 -8.85 3.68
C THR A 8 2.98 -7.43 3.80
N SER A 9 2.81 -6.90 5.01
CA SER A 9 2.38 -5.52 5.21
C SER A 9 3.39 -4.52 4.64
N VAL A 10 4.70 -4.75 4.85
CA VAL A 10 5.75 -3.90 4.26
C VAL A 10 5.75 -3.98 2.72
N MET A 11 5.52 -5.16 2.15
CA MET A 11 5.39 -5.33 0.69
C MET A 11 4.20 -4.56 0.13
N PHE A 12 3.04 -4.61 0.79
CA PHE A 12 1.88 -3.80 0.40
C PHE A 12 2.15 -2.30 0.53
N LEU A 13 2.85 -1.88 1.58
CA LEU A 13 3.23 -0.47 1.74
C LEU A 13 4.12 -0.02 0.59
N PHE A 14 5.13 -0.81 0.24
CA PHE A 14 6.06 -0.51 -0.84
C PHE A 14 5.34 -0.46 -2.20
N SER A 15 4.52 -1.45 -2.51
CA SER A 15 3.69 -1.49 -3.72
C SER A 15 2.75 -0.28 -3.82
N GLY A 16 2.03 0.03 -2.73
CA GLY A 16 1.10 1.15 -2.70
C GLY A 16 1.80 2.51 -2.88
N LEU A 17 3.00 2.66 -2.33
CA LEU A 17 3.84 3.84 -2.53
C LEU A 17 4.33 3.98 -3.97
N ILE A 18 4.75 2.88 -4.62
CA ILE A 18 5.11 2.89 -6.04
C ILE A 18 3.92 3.35 -6.88
N LEU A 19 2.72 2.80 -6.66
CA LEU A 19 1.52 3.19 -7.38
C LEU A 19 1.21 4.69 -7.24
N LEU A 20 1.40 5.25 -6.04
CA LEU A 20 1.10 6.65 -5.73
C LEU A 20 2.15 7.64 -6.23
N LEU A 21 3.42 7.26 -6.20
CA LEU A 21 4.55 8.14 -6.50
C LEU A 21 5.03 8.02 -7.95
N VAL A 22 4.96 6.82 -8.52
CA VAL A 22 5.49 6.50 -9.85
C VAL A 22 4.35 6.37 -10.85
N ASP A 23 3.54 5.32 -10.77
CA ASP A 23 2.51 5.00 -11.77
C ASP A 23 1.52 6.15 -11.94
N LYS A 24 1.05 6.73 -10.84
CA LYS A 24 0.13 7.86 -10.87
C LYS A 24 0.72 9.06 -11.63
N GLU A 25 1.99 9.39 -11.46
CA GLU A 25 2.63 10.51 -12.18
C GLU A 25 2.89 10.15 -13.64
N ILE A 26 3.27 8.90 -13.95
CA ILE A 26 3.37 8.43 -15.34
C ILE A 26 2.02 8.59 -16.06
N TYR A 27 0.93 8.11 -15.47
CA TYR A 27 -0.41 8.22 -16.06
C TYR A 27 -0.90 9.67 -16.20
N LYS A 28 -0.43 10.57 -15.34
CA LYS A 28 -0.71 11.99 -15.45
C LYS A 28 0.01 12.62 -16.64
N VAL A 29 1.29 12.29 -16.83
CA VAL A 29 2.11 12.80 -17.96
C VAL A 29 1.65 12.20 -19.29
N THR A 30 1.20 10.94 -19.32
CA THR A 30 0.67 10.29 -20.52
C THR A 30 -0.81 10.61 -20.80
N HIS A 31 -1.42 11.53 -20.03
CA HIS A 31 -2.83 11.94 -20.13
C HIS A 31 -3.87 10.79 -19.96
N MET A 32 -3.48 9.70 -19.31
CA MET A 32 -4.32 8.54 -18.99
C MET A 32 -5.16 8.77 -17.73
N LYS A 33 -6.25 9.55 -17.86
CA LYS A 33 -7.07 10.02 -16.73
C LYS A 33 -7.75 8.91 -15.92
N LYS A 34 -8.16 7.81 -16.57
CA LYS A 34 -8.86 6.70 -15.90
C LYS A 34 -7.89 5.90 -15.03
N GLU A 35 -6.75 5.58 -15.60
CA GLU A 35 -5.63 4.84 -15.01
C GLU A 35 -5.03 5.64 -13.86
N HIS A 36 -4.87 6.96 -14.02
CA HIS A 36 -4.45 7.86 -12.94
C HIS A 36 -5.39 7.80 -11.73
N ARG A 37 -6.71 7.78 -11.95
CA ARG A 37 -7.69 7.68 -10.86
C ARG A 37 -7.65 6.30 -10.20
N CYS A 38 -7.53 5.23 -10.99
CA CYS A 38 -7.36 3.87 -10.49
C CYS A 38 -6.08 3.72 -9.67
N ALA A 39 -4.92 4.15 -10.19
CA ALA A 39 -3.63 4.08 -9.48
C ALA A 39 -3.66 4.85 -8.16
N ARG A 40 -4.31 6.03 -8.15
CA ARG A 40 -4.53 6.76 -6.90
C ARG A 40 -5.39 5.97 -5.91
N PHE A 41 -6.51 5.40 -6.36
CA PHE A 41 -7.41 4.66 -5.47
C PHE A 41 -6.75 3.38 -4.92
N PHE A 42 -6.18 2.56 -5.81
CA PHE A 42 -5.50 1.32 -5.42
C PHE A 42 -4.28 1.58 -4.55
N GLY A 43 -3.46 2.59 -4.87
CA GLY A 43 -2.31 2.92 -4.04
C GLY A 43 -2.69 3.34 -2.63
N TRP A 44 -3.75 4.16 -2.45
CA TRP A 44 -4.26 4.49 -1.12
C TRP A 44 -4.88 3.26 -0.41
N ALA A 45 -5.53 2.37 -1.15
CA ALA A 45 -6.09 1.13 -0.59
C ALA A 45 -4.98 0.20 -0.07
N GLU A 46 -3.89 0.01 -0.82
CA GLU A 46 -2.74 -0.79 -0.39
C GLU A 46 -2.02 -0.19 0.82
N VAL A 47 -1.84 1.13 0.85
CA VAL A 47 -1.28 1.83 2.01
C VAL A 47 -2.16 1.64 3.24
N ALA A 48 -3.49 1.78 3.11
CA ALA A 48 -4.43 1.55 4.20
C ALA A 48 -4.40 0.10 4.70
N LEU A 49 -4.32 -0.87 3.77
CA LEU A 49 -4.21 -2.29 4.09
C LEU A 49 -2.91 -2.60 4.85
N SER A 50 -1.78 -2.02 4.42
CA SER A 50 -0.51 -2.17 5.12
C SER A 50 -0.54 -1.58 6.52
N ALA A 51 -1.21 -0.42 6.70
CA ALA A 51 -1.33 0.23 7.99
C ALA A 51 -2.16 -0.64 8.96
N ALA A 52 -3.26 -1.21 8.48
CA ALA A 52 -4.05 -2.17 9.24
C ALA A 52 -3.26 -3.45 9.60
N GLY A 53 -2.47 -3.97 8.65
CA GLY A 53 -1.60 -5.14 8.85
C GLY A 53 -0.49 -4.90 9.88
N LEU A 54 0.16 -3.73 9.83
CA LEU A 54 1.16 -3.32 10.83
C LEU A 54 0.52 -3.08 12.20
N LEU A 55 -0.67 -2.48 12.25
CA LEU A 55 -1.38 -2.25 13.51
C LEU A 55 -1.80 -3.58 14.16
N THR A 56 -2.29 -4.54 13.37
CA THR A 56 -2.58 -5.89 13.87
C THR A 56 -1.31 -6.62 14.33
N PHE A 57 -0.19 -6.47 13.61
CA PHE A 57 1.10 -7.00 14.06
C PHE A 57 1.53 -6.41 15.42
N LEU A 58 1.42 -5.09 15.60
CA LEU A 58 1.79 -4.42 16.85
C LEU A 58 0.89 -4.88 18.00
N LEU A 59 -0.42 -4.98 17.79
CA LEU A 59 -1.36 -5.49 18.79
C LEU A 59 -1.04 -6.93 19.20
N LEU A 60 -0.81 -7.81 18.21
CA LEU A 60 -0.45 -9.21 18.45
C LEU A 60 0.88 -9.33 19.20
N HIS A 61 1.86 -8.47 18.89
CA HIS A 61 3.15 -8.47 19.58
C HIS A 61 3.05 -7.93 21.00
N ALA A 62 2.20 -6.92 21.25
CA ALA A 62 2.01 -6.36 22.58
C ALA A 62 1.23 -7.29 23.53
N LEU A 63 0.36 -8.16 22.99
CA LEU A 63 -0.48 -9.07 23.77
C LEU A 63 0.23 -10.38 24.18
N ASN A 64 1.40 -10.68 23.59
CA ASN A 64 2.06 -11.98 23.66
C ASN A 64 3.50 -11.85 24.15
#